data_AF-A0A817Z8K6-F1
#
_entry.id   AF-A0A817Z8K6-F1
#
_cell.length_a   1.000
_cell.length_b   1.000
_cell.length_c   1.000
_cell.angle_alpha   90.00
_cell.angle_beta   90.00
_cell.angle_gamma   90.00
#
_symmetry.space_group_name_H-M   'P 1'
#
loop_
_entity.id
_entity.type
_entity.pdbx_description
1 polymer ?
#
loop_
_entity_poly.entity_id
_entity_poly.type
_entity_poly.pdbx_seq_one_letter_code
_entity_poly.pdbx_strand_id
1 'polypeptide(L)'
;MLAIISLVVFMVSVASNAQNPPSLPIWPTGFKTDATVTAFDEDNQPHPHHSVFYYTYTNKTRSGRLHGQERHDHFGYCYGWAVDEPSCIILITDNVYIIASNLCCIAMPGNFGVPIHWLNGATWLGVEQIHGKAVDHWYSHDHEYWSEVSNLRNGLRYSGPNFKTPRQFTDYDAWQIGEQDPTLFDLPKNTDCSQSCPK
;
A
#
# COMPACT_ATOMS: atom_id res chain seq x y z
N MET A 1 -16.59 72.08 -4.94
CA MET A 1 -17.08 70.70 -5.07
C MET A 1 -15.89 69.82 -5.38
N LEU A 2 -15.33 69.11 -4.40
CA LEU A 2 -14.33 68.06 -4.60
C LEU A 2 -14.33 67.20 -3.34
N ALA A 3 -15.00 66.05 -3.44
CA ALA A 3 -15.02 65.03 -2.39
C ALA A 3 -13.86 64.07 -2.65
N ILE A 4 -12.91 64.02 -1.72
CA ILE A 4 -11.82 63.05 -1.73
C ILE A 4 -12.36 61.78 -1.06
N ILE A 5 -12.65 60.76 -1.87
CA ILE A 5 -13.02 59.43 -1.39
C ILE A 5 -11.71 58.71 -1.04
N SER A 6 -11.42 58.57 0.26
CA SER A 6 -10.33 57.72 0.74
C SER A 6 -10.75 56.26 0.65
N LEU A 7 -10.19 55.55 -0.32
CA LEU A 7 -10.31 54.11 -0.48
C LEU A 7 -9.37 53.43 0.53
N VAL A 8 -9.92 52.96 1.65
CA VAL A 8 -9.18 52.10 2.60
C VAL A 8 -9.16 50.69 2.05
N VAL A 9 -8.05 50.30 1.44
CA VAL A 9 -7.79 48.92 1.03
C VAL A 9 -7.40 48.13 2.28
N PHE A 10 -8.34 47.37 2.84
CA PHE A 10 -8.03 46.34 3.82
C PHE A 10 -7.31 45.17 3.11
N MET A 11 -5.98 45.13 3.18
CA MET A 11 -5.24 43.91 2.91
C MET A 11 -5.56 42.91 4.01
N VAL A 12 -6.46 41.97 3.74
CA VAL A 12 -6.61 40.76 4.55
C VAL A 12 -5.39 39.89 4.23
N SER A 13 -4.34 40.01 5.04
CA SER A 13 -3.24 39.05 5.02
C SER A 13 -3.80 37.70 5.45
N VAL A 14 -4.06 36.83 4.49
CA VAL A 14 -4.29 35.41 4.75
C VAL A 14 -2.95 34.86 5.21
N ALA A 15 -2.72 34.84 6.52
CA ALA A 15 -1.65 34.07 7.10
C ALA A 15 -1.95 32.60 6.79
N SER A 16 -1.32 32.07 5.74
CA SER A 16 -1.18 30.63 5.57
C SER A 16 -0.41 30.13 6.78
N ASN A 17 -1.11 29.55 7.74
CA ASN A 17 -0.48 28.77 8.80
C ASN A 17 0.25 27.62 8.10
N ALA A 18 1.55 27.81 7.85
CA ALA A 18 2.44 26.73 7.47
C ALA A 18 2.47 25.78 8.67
N GLN A 19 1.59 24.78 8.68
CA GLN A 19 1.68 23.69 9.64
C GLN A 19 3.00 22.98 9.37
N ASN A 20 3.82 22.85 10.41
CA ASN A 20 5.02 22.02 10.31
C ASN A 20 4.57 20.58 10.02
N PRO A 21 5.26 19.89 9.09
CA PRO A 21 4.93 18.51 8.81
C PRO A 21 5.10 17.67 10.08
N PRO A 22 4.23 16.67 10.30
CA PRO A 22 4.35 15.76 11.42
C PRO A 22 5.62 14.90 11.32
N SER A 23 5.91 14.13 12.36
CA SER A 23 6.94 13.09 12.27
C SER A 23 6.57 12.04 11.22
N LEU A 24 7.55 11.59 10.44
CA LEU A 24 7.38 10.51 9.46
C LEU A 24 6.79 9.25 10.12
N PRO A 25 5.88 8.53 9.44
CA PRO A 25 5.41 7.24 9.91
C PRO A 25 6.54 6.20 9.84
N ILE A 26 6.46 5.21 10.72
CA ILE A 26 7.41 4.10 10.76
C ILE A 26 6.75 2.89 10.12
N TRP A 27 7.37 2.35 9.07
CA TRP A 27 6.96 1.05 8.53
C TRP A 27 7.50 -0.07 9.43
N PRO A 28 6.64 -0.93 10.01
CA PRO A 28 7.10 -1.98 10.93
C PRO A 28 8.02 -2.99 10.24
N THR A 29 8.96 -3.56 10.99
CA THR A 29 9.83 -4.66 10.51
C THR A 29 9.06 -5.96 10.32
N GLY A 30 7.88 -6.11 10.91
CA GLY A 30 7.03 -7.27 10.77
C GLY A 30 5.62 -6.98 11.24
N PHE A 31 4.64 -7.44 10.48
CA PHE A 31 3.24 -7.32 10.86
C PHE A 31 2.36 -8.33 10.13
N LYS A 32 1.19 -8.54 10.72
CA LYS A 32 0.01 -9.12 10.08
C LYS A 32 -1.12 -8.11 10.14
N THR A 33 -1.92 -8.01 9.07
CA THR A 33 -3.16 -7.24 9.10
C THR A 33 -4.19 -7.86 8.18
N ASP A 34 -5.45 -7.82 8.57
CA ASP A 34 -6.54 -7.94 7.62
C ASP A 34 -6.58 -6.65 6.78
N ALA A 35 -7.01 -6.76 5.53
CA ALA A 35 -7.08 -5.64 4.62
C ALA A 35 -8.21 -5.82 3.61
N THR A 36 -8.75 -4.69 3.16
CA THR A 36 -9.57 -4.64 1.96
C THR A 36 -8.76 -4.05 0.82
N VAL A 37 -8.57 -4.83 -0.23
CA VAL A 37 -7.94 -4.35 -1.45
C VAL A 37 -9.05 -3.96 -2.43
N THR A 38 -9.06 -2.71 -2.84
CA THR A 38 -10.00 -2.22 -3.85
C THR A 38 -9.25 -2.01 -5.14
N ALA A 39 -9.44 -2.92 -6.09
CA ALA A 39 -8.98 -2.77 -7.46
C ALA A 39 -10.02 -2.01 -8.28
N PHE A 40 -9.61 -1.28 -9.33
CA PHE A 40 -10.54 -0.63 -10.24
C PHE A 40 -10.35 -1.18 -11.65
N ASP A 41 -11.46 -1.47 -12.33
CA ASP A 41 -11.44 -1.93 -13.73
C ASP A 41 -11.25 -0.77 -14.73
N GLU A 42 -11.31 -1.08 -16.03
CA GLU A 42 -11.13 -0.11 -17.11
C GLU A 42 -12.21 1.00 -17.12
N ASP A 43 -13.39 0.70 -16.56
CA ASP A 43 -14.51 1.63 -16.39
C ASP A 43 -14.48 2.35 -15.03
N ASN A 44 -13.38 2.19 -14.29
CA ASN A 44 -13.15 2.74 -12.95
C ASN A 44 -14.22 2.28 -11.94
N GLN A 45 -14.80 1.10 -12.11
CA GLN A 45 -15.65 0.47 -11.11
C GLN A 45 -14.79 -0.23 -10.05
N PRO A 46 -15.10 -0.04 -8.76
CA PRO A 46 -14.36 -0.67 -7.68
C PRO A 46 -14.75 -2.14 -7.51
N HIS A 47 -13.74 -2.99 -7.37
CA HIS A 47 -13.84 -4.42 -7.08
C HIS A 47 -13.11 -4.69 -5.75
N PRO A 48 -13.80 -4.49 -4.61
CA PRO A 48 -13.23 -4.74 -3.30
C PRO A 48 -13.12 -6.24 -3.05
N HIS A 49 -12.02 -6.66 -2.44
CA HIS A 49 -11.83 -8.01 -1.98
C HIS A 49 -11.07 -8.03 -0.67
N HIS A 50 -11.35 -9.05 0.13
CA HIS A 50 -10.72 -9.21 1.44
C HIS A 50 -9.40 -9.93 1.26
N SER A 51 -8.39 -9.51 2.03
CA SER A 51 -7.08 -10.12 2.03
C SER A 51 -6.46 -10.13 3.43
N VAL A 52 -5.59 -11.10 3.68
CA VAL A 52 -4.71 -11.07 4.87
C VAL A 52 -3.29 -10.81 4.39
N PHE A 53 -2.68 -9.76 4.94
CA PHE A 53 -1.32 -9.35 4.63
C PHE A 53 -0.37 -9.78 5.73
N TYR A 54 0.74 -10.39 5.33
CA TYR A 54 1.89 -10.68 6.16
C TYR A 54 3.09 -9.98 5.57
N TYR A 55 3.86 -9.32 6.42
CA TYR A 55 5.10 -8.65 6.04
C TYR A 55 6.20 -9.05 7.00
N THR A 56 7.37 -9.36 6.47
CA THR A 56 8.60 -9.43 7.26
C THR A 56 9.73 -8.73 6.53
N TYR A 57 10.42 -7.85 7.22
CA TYR A 57 11.68 -7.30 6.75
C TYR A 57 12.72 -8.41 6.68
N THR A 58 13.46 -8.45 5.57
CA THR A 58 14.62 -9.32 5.45
C THR A 58 15.86 -8.49 5.15
N ASN A 59 16.96 -8.77 5.85
CA ASN A 59 18.25 -8.16 5.55
C ASN A 59 18.95 -8.84 4.34
N LYS A 60 18.16 -9.49 3.47
CA LYS A 60 18.68 -10.24 2.32
C LYS A 60 18.68 -9.31 1.10
N THR A 61 19.83 -9.19 0.45
CA THR A 61 20.00 -8.40 -0.77
C THR A 61 20.38 -9.33 -1.92
N ARG A 62 19.42 -9.78 -2.74
CA ARG A 62 19.75 -10.51 -3.96
C ARG A 62 20.12 -9.59 -5.14
N SER A 63 19.74 -8.31 -5.04
CA SER A 63 19.97 -7.27 -6.06
C SER A 63 20.57 -5.97 -5.49
N GLY A 64 21.12 -6.00 -4.27
CA GLY A 64 21.63 -4.81 -3.59
C GLY A 64 20.55 -3.87 -3.04
N ARG A 65 19.27 -4.27 -3.07
CA ARG A 65 18.16 -3.54 -2.47
C ARG A 65 17.62 -4.31 -1.25
N LEU A 66 17.42 -3.59 -0.14
CA LEU A 66 16.83 -4.11 1.10
C LEU A 66 15.30 -4.11 0.93
N HIS A 67 14.68 -5.28 0.88
CA HIS A 67 13.24 -5.44 0.71
C HIS A 67 12.62 -6.32 1.80
N GLY A 68 11.35 -6.08 2.09
CA GLY A 68 10.54 -7.04 2.84
C GLY A 68 10.13 -8.22 1.97
N GLN A 69 9.80 -9.34 2.61
CA GLN A 69 8.97 -10.38 2.03
C GLN A 69 7.53 -10.10 2.40
N GLU A 70 6.63 -10.33 1.45
CA GLU A 70 5.20 -10.15 1.64
C GLU A 70 4.44 -11.40 1.22
N ARG A 71 3.33 -11.64 1.92
CA ARG A 71 2.34 -12.61 1.51
C ARG A 71 0.97 -11.97 1.63
N HIS A 72 0.20 -12.02 0.55
CA HIS A 72 -1.17 -11.54 0.51
C HIS A 72 -2.07 -12.74 0.20
N ASP A 73 -2.89 -13.14 1.17
CA ASP A 73 -3.90 -14.18 0.97
C ASP A 73 -5.20 -13.49 0.54
N HIS A 74 -5.53 -13.52 -0.76
CA HIS A 74 -6.71 -12.89 -1.34
C HIS A 74 -7.91 -13.84 -1.34
N PHE A 75 -9.08 -13.33 -0.93
CA PHE A 75 -10.34 -14.06 -0.88
C PHE A 75 -11.39 -13.40 -1.78
N GLY A 76 -12.00 -14.20 -2.66
CA GLY A 76 -13.09 -13.80 -3.55
C GLY A 76 -12.65 -13.17 -4.88
N TYR A 77 -11.37 -12.79 -5.03
CA TYR A 77 -10.87 -12.24 -6.28
C TYR A 77 -9.35 -12.40 -6.43
N CYS A 78 -8.94 -12.83 -7.61
CA CYS A 78 -7.54 -12.92 -8.00
C CYS A 78 -7.28 -12.03 -9.20
N TYR A 79 -6.51 -10.96 -8.96
CA TYR A 79 -6.27 -9.92 -9.95
C TYR A 79 -5.62 -10.48 -11.21
N GLY A 80 -6.28 -10.33 -12.37
CA GLY A 80 -5.76 -10.43 -13.76
C GLY A 80 -5.10 -11.73 -14.24
N TRP A 81 -4.59 -12.57 -13.34
CA TRP A 81 -3.67 -13.67 -13.64
C TRP A 81 -4.21 -15.05 -13.24
N ALA A 82 -5.19 -15.08 -12.34
CA ALA A 82 -5.96 -16.26 -11.95
C ALA A 82 -7.46 -15.92 -11.99
N VAL A 83 -7.90 -15.35 -13.11
CA VAL A 83 -9.31 -15.00 -13.33
C VAL A 83 -10.16 -16.25 -13.11
N ASP A 84 -11.32 -16.08 -12.46
CA ASP A 84 -12.26 -17.14 -12.07
C ASP A 84 -11.83 -18.06 -10.90
N GLU A 85 -10.65 -17.84 -10.31
CA GLU A 85 -10.27 -18.52 -9.07
C GLU A 85 -10.87 -17.81 -7.84
N PRO A 86 -11.48 -18.55 -6.88
CA PRO A 86 -12.15 -17.96 -5.73
C PRO A 86 -11.17 -17.38 -4.69
N SER A 87 -9.89 -17.69 -4.79
CA SER A 87 -8.84 -17.21 -3.88
C SER A 87 -7.46 -17.48 -4.44
N CYS A 88 -6.47 -16.69 -4.03
CA CYS A 88 -5.07 -16.89 -4.38
C CYS A 88 -4.15 -16.34 -3.31
N ILE A 89 -2.91 -16.81 -3.36
CA ILE A 89 -1.81 -16.31 -2.55
C ILE A 89 -0.86 -15.55 -3.47
N ILE A 90 -0.54 -14.30 -3.12
CA ILE A 90 0.55 -13.55 -3.73
C ILE A 90 1.73 -13.60 -2.77
N LEU A 91 2.84 -14.22 -3.20
CA LEU A 91 4.10 -14.20 -2.45
C LEU A 91 5.08 -13.26 -3.13
N ILE A 92 5.49 -12.21 -2.43
CA ILE A 92 6.50 -11.26 -2.89
C ILE A 92 7.79 -11.56 -2.12
N THR A 93 8.73 -12.22 -2.79
CA THR A 93 10.03 -12.59 -2.21
C THR A 93 11.15 -12.12 -3.15
N ASP A 94 12.09 -12.97 -3.54
CA ASP A 94 13.02 -12.67 -4.62
C ASP A 94 12.31 -12.55 -5.99
N ASN A 95 11.19 -13.26 -6.13
CA ASN A 95 10.26 -13.18 -7.24
C ASN A 95 8.85 -12.92 -6.70
N VAL A 96 7.93 -12.56 -7.59
CA VAL A 96 6.50 -12.54 -7.27
C VAL A 96 5.87 -13.82 -7.77
N TYR A 97 5.22 -14.54 -6.87
CA TYR A 97 4.44 -15.73 -7.19
C TYR A 97 2.96 -15.44 -6.98
N ILE A 98 2.13 -15.79 -7.97
CA ILE A 98 0.68 -15.78 -7.83
C ILE A 98 0.23 -17.24 -7.88
N ILE A 99 -0.41 -17.70 -6.81
CA ILE A 99 -0.74 -19.11 -6.58
C ILE A 99 -2.26 -19.23 -6.44
N ALA A 100 -2.89 -19.88 -7.40
CA ALA A 100 -4.32 -20.16 -7.41
C ALA A 100 -4.72 -21.22 -6.36
N SER A 101 -6.02 -21.34 -6.09
CA SER A 101 -6.56 -22.29 -5.12
C SER A 101 -6.27 -23.75 -5.48
N ASN A 102 -6.21 -24.05 -6.78
CA ASN A 102 -5.86 -25.36 -7.34
C ASN A 102 -4.34 -25.65 -7.37
N LEU A 103 -3.52 -24.83 -6.70
CA LEU A 103 -2.05 -24.87 -6.66
C LEU A 103 -1.35 -24.57 -7.99
N CYS A 104 -2.10 -24.10 -9.00
CA CYS A 104 -1.46 -23.51 -10.15
C CYS A 104 -0.71 -22.23 -9.75
N CYS A 105 0.44 -21.97 -10.37
CA CYS A 105 1.29 -20.86 -10.01
C CYS A 105 1.91 -20.18 -11.24
N ILE A 106 2.05 -18.86 -11.17
CA ILE A 106 2.88 -18.09 -12.10
C ILE A 106 4.00 -17.41 -11.31
N ALA A 107 5.23 -17.45 -11.83
CA ALA A 107 6.35 -16.70 -11.31
C ALA A 107 6.68 -15.51 -12.21
N MET A 108 6.78 -14.32 -11.62
CA MET A 108 7.26 -13.10 -12.26
C MET A 108 8.60 -12.70 -11.66
N PRO A 109 9.65 -12.50 -12.48
CA PRO A 109 10.95 -12.10 -11.97
C PRO A 109 10.90 -10.70 -11.36
N GLY A 110 11.50 -10.55 -10.18
CA GLY A 110 11.63 -9.27 -9.49
C GLY A 110 11.04 -9.27 -8.08
N ASN A 111 11.60 -8.39 -7.24
CA ASN A 111 11.09 -8.11 -5.91
C ASN A 111 10.35 -6.77 -5.95
N PHE A 112 9.03 -6.81 -5.76
CA PHE A 112 8.15 -5.65 -5.73
C PHE A 112 7.71 -5.30 -4.30
N GLY A 113 8.35 -5.89 -3.29
CA GLY A 113 8.01 -5.71 -1.88
C GLY A 113 8.45 -4.33 -1.41
N VAL A 114 7.63 -3.76 -0.52
CA VAL A 114 7.82 -2.44 0.08
C VAL A 114 9.12 -2.45 0.92
N PRO A 115 10.13 -1.64 0.56
CA PRO A 115 11.36 -1.51 1.34
C PRO A 115 11.08 -0.96 2.74
N ILE A 116 11.79 -1.39 3.78
CA ILE A 116 11.54 -0.89 5.16
C ILE A 116 11.71 0.64 5.33
N HIS A 117 12.53 1.26 4.48
CA HIS A 117 12.85 2.69 4.52
C HIS A 117 12.20 3.47 3.39
N TRP A 118 11.16 2.93 2.74
CA TRP A 118 10.52 3.57 1.59
C TRP A 118 9.90 4.94 1.90
N LEU A 119 9.56 5.19 3.18
CA LEU A 119 9.05 6.47 3.67
C LEU A 119 10.17 7.50 3.94
N ASN A 120 11.44 7.13 3.84
CA ASN A 120 12.53 8.09 4.01
C ASN A 120 12.50 9.13 2.89
N GLY A 121 12.37 10.41 3.27
CA GLY A 121 12.23 11.50 2.34
C GLY A 121 10.81 11.66 1.76
N ALA A 122 9.80 11.01 2.35
CA ALA A 122 8.41 11.23 1.96
C ALA A 122 7.98 12.68 2.18
N THR A 123 7.18 13.19 1.25
CA THR A 123 6.57 14.53 1.31
C THR A 123 5.22 14.43 2.00
N TRP A 124 5.00 15.23 3.05
CA TRP A 124 3.68 15.37 3.65
C TRP A 124 2.81 16.27 2.76
N LEU A 125 1.63 15.77 2.39
CA LEU A 125 0.68 16.46 1.52
C LEU A 125 -0.46 17.15 2.30
N GLY A 126 -0.64 16.81 3.57
CA GLY A 126 -1.65 17.40 4.44
C GLY A 126 -2.44 16.36 5.23
N VAL A 127 -3.57 16.81 5.77
CA VAL A 127 -4.51 15.95 6.52
C VAL A 127 -5.76 15.73 5.69
N GLU A 128 -6.22 14.47 5.61
CA GLU A 128 -7.42 14.05 4.90
C GLU A 128 -8.38 13.29 5.81
N GLN A 129 -9.59 13.01 5.31
CA GLN A 129 -10.58 12.18 5.98
C GLN A 129 -10.77 10.87 5.23
N ILE A 130 -10.43 9.75 5.86
CA ILE A 130 -10.63 8.40 5.32
C ILE A 130 -11.41 7.57 6.33
N HIS A 131 -12.53 6.99 5.89
CA HIS A 131 -13.44 6.22 6.76
C HIS A 131 -13.84 6.94 8.06
N GLY A 132 -14.01 8.27 7.99
CA GLY A 132 -14.35 9.10 9.15
C GLY A 132 -13.20 9.36 10.14
N LYS A 133 -11.96 8.97 9.79
CA LYS A 133 -10.74 9.26 10.55
C LYS A 133 -9.92 10.34 9.88
N ALA A 134 -9.39 11.26 10.68
CA ALA A 134 -8.34 12.18 10.23
C ALA A 134 -7.02 11.40 10.04
N VAL A 135 -6.39 11.56 8.88
CA VAL A 135 -5.14 10.87 8.52
C VAL A 135 -4.14 11.85 7.91
N ASP A 136 -2.86 11.62 8.19
CA ASP A 136 -1.76 12.30 7.49
C ASP A 136 -1.49 11.60 6.16
N HIS A 137 -1.47 12.36 5.07
CA HIS A 137 -1.19 11.89 3.72
C HIS A 137 0.28 12.16 3.34
N TRP A 138 0.97 11.12 2.88
CA TRP A 138 2.37 11.13 2.49
C TRP A 138 2.56 10.61 1.07
N TYR A 139 3.53 11.19 0.35
CA TYR A 139 3.94 10.74 -0.98
C TYR A 139 5.44 10.39 -1.01
N SER A 140 5.79 9.24 -1.56
CA SER A 140 7.19 8.80 -1.70
C SER A 140 7.36 7.82 -2.87
N HIS A 141 8.34 8.04 -3.76
CA HIS A 141 8.67 7.11 -4.84
C HIS A 141 7.45 6.63 -5.66
N ASP A 142 6.55 7.55 -6.00
CA ASP A 142 5.28 7.28 -6.71
C ASP A 142 4.22 6.50 -5.91
N HIS A 143 4.44 6.31 -4.61
CA HIS A 143 3.49 5.71 -3.70
C HIS A 143 2.81 6.76 -2.83
N GLU A 144 1.57 6.48 -2.44
CA GLU A 144 0.83 7.25 -1.44
C GLU A 144 0.56 6.42 -0.19
N TYR A 145 0.64 7.08 0.96
CA TYR A 145 0.42 6.47 2.27
C TYR A 145 -0.40 7.37 3.16
N TRP A 146 -1.45 6.81 3.75
CA TRP A 146 -2.26 7.51 4.74
C TRP A 146 -2.06 6.84 6.08
N SER A 147 -1.59 7.61 7.04
CA SER A 147 -1.30 7.16 8.41
C SER A 147 -2.21 7.83 9.41
N GLU A 148 -2.54 7.16 10.50
CA GLU A 148 -3.26 7.82 11.59
C GLU A 148 -2.46 9.02 12.14
N VAL A 149 -3.16 10.09 12.53
CA VAL A 149 -2.54 11.27 13.17
C VAL A 149 -2.07 10.95 14.61
N SER A 150 -2.44 9.79 15.15
CA SER A 150 -2.08 9.31 16.50
C SER A 150 -0.60 8.95 16.63
N ASN A 151 -0.07 8.81 17.84
CA ASN A 151 1.37 8.55 18.09
C ASN A 151 1.90 7.24 17.47
N LEU A 152 1.04 6.26 17.19
CA LEU A 152 1.47 5.00 16.56
C LEU A 152 1.65 5.16 15.05
N ARG A 153 0.92 6.10 14.41
CA ARG A 153 0.99 6.43 12.97
C ARG A 153 0.96 5.22 12.04
N ASN A 154 0.21 4.19 12.43
CA ASN A 154 0.01 3.00 11.59
C ASN A 154 -0.69 3.38 10.29
N GLY A 155 -0.43 2.61 9.24
CA GLY A 155 -1.03 2.82 7.93
C GLY A 155 -2.51 2.49 7.96
N LEU A 156 -3.33 3.40 7.47
CA LEU A 156 -4.74 3.16 7.19
C LEU A 156 -4.93 2.76 5.72
N ARG A 157 -4.20 3.41 4.81
CA ARG A 157 -4.29 3.15 3.37
C ARG A 157 -2.93 3.22 2.70
N TYR A 158 -2.76 2.43 1.66
CA TYR A 158 -1.61 2.45 0.76
C TYR A 158 -2.06 2.40 -0.71
N SER A 159 -1.32 3.12 -1.56
CA SER A 159 -1.45 3.10 -3.01
C SER A 159 -0.07 2.92 -3.66
N GLY A 160 0.05 1.92 -4.55
CA GLY A 160 1.28 1.55 -5.23
C GLY A 160 1.62 2.38 -6.48
N PRO A 161 2.83 2.25 -7.04
CA PRO A 161 3.45 3.24 -7.93
C PRO A 161 3.04 3.17 -9.40
N ASN A 162 2.08 2.31 -9.76
CA ASN A 162 2.07 1.79 -11.13
C ASN A 162 0.76 1.86 -11.89
N PHE A 163 -0.12 2.80 -11.58
CA PHE A 163 -1.35 2.91 -12.35
C PHE A 163 -1.91 4.33 -12.43
N LYS A 164 -1.84 4.93 -13.63
CA LYS A 164 -2.60 6.14 -13.95
C LYS A 164 -4.07 5.94 -13.58
N THR A 165 -4.52 6.75 -12.61
CA THR A 165 -5.87 6.95 -12.00
C THR A 165 -6.55 5.71 -11.43
N PRO A 166 -6.93 5.80 -10.14
CA PRO A 166 -6.44 4.90 -9.11
C PRO A 166 -6.77 3.46 -9.48
N ARG A 167 -5.79 2.55 -9.59
CA ARG A 167 -6.13 1.16 -9.94
C ARG A 167 -6.04 0.18 -8.79
N GLN A 168 -5.52 0.60 -7.64
CA GLN A 168 -5.64 -0.19 -6.42
C GLN A 168 -5.43 0.64 -5.16
N PHE A 169 -6.31 0.47 -4.18
CA PHE A 169 -6.05 0.85 -2.79
C PHE A 169 -5.95 -0.40 -1.93
N THR A 170 -5.09 -0.35 -0.92
CA THR A 170 -5.11 -1.32 0.18
C THR A 170 -5.48 -0.57 1.44
N ASP A 171 -6.67 -0.83 1.96
CA ASP A 171 -7.13 -0.35 3.26
C ASP A 171 -6.76 -1.38 4.32
N TYR A 172 -5.88 -1.00 5.24
CA TYR A 172 -5.45 -1.86 6.33
C TYR A 172 -6.39 -1.71 7.52
N ASP A 173 -6.77 -2.85 8.12
CA ASP A 173 -7.52 -2.89 9.36
C ASP A 173 -6.56 -2.85 10.57
N ALA A 174 -6.73 -3.78 11.51
CA ALA A 174 -5.95 -3.82 12.73
C ALA A 174 -4.57 -4.46 12.51
N TRP A 175 -3.53 -3.67 12.73
CA TRP A 175 -2.14 -4.12 12.67
C TRP A 175 -1.78 -4.97 13.89
N GLN A 176 -1.32 -6.18 13.63
CA GLN A 176 -0.67 -7.06 14.61
C GLN A 176 0.84 -7.00 14.36
N ILE A 177 1.50 -6.06 15.04
CA ILE A 177 2.95 -5.84 14.91
C ILE A 177 3.70 -6.98 15.61
N GLY A 178 4.65 -7.58 14.91
CA GLY A 178 5.47 -8.67 15.44
C GLY A 178 6.19 -9.46 14.35
N GLU A 179 7.10 -10.32 14.77
CA GLU A 179 7.78 -11.26 13.87
C GLU A 179 6.76 -12.22 13.24
N GLN A 180 6.97 -12.54 11.96
CA GLN A 180 6.15 -13.48 11.21
C GLN A 180 6.87 -14.83 11.11
N ASP A 181 6.11 -15.92 11.05
CA ASP A 181 6.67 -17.25 10.77
C ASP A 181 7.35 -17.24 9.39
N PRO A 182 8.66 -17.51 9.29
CA PRO A 182 9.38 -17.48 8.01
C PRO A 182 8.81 -18.45 6.96
N THR A 183 8.18 -19.54 7.40
CA THR A 183 7.62 -20.55 6.50
C THR A 183 6.38 -20.06 5.75
N LEU A 184 5.76 -18.95 6.19
CA LEU A 184 4.65 -18.32 5.47
C LEU A 184 5.05 -17.85 4.07
N PHE A 185 6.33 -17.53 3.88
CA PHE A 185 6.88 -17.00 2.63
C PHE A 185 7.50 -18.09 1.73
N ASP A 186 7.42 -19.36 2.14
CA ASP A 186 7.81 -20.49 1.32
C ASP A 186 6.71 -20.82 0.30
N LEU A 187 7.12 -21.28 -0.89
CA LEU A 187 6.18 -21.83 -1.86
C LEU A 187 5.49 -23.08 -1.26
N PRO A 188 4.16 -23.22 -1.40
CA PRO A 188 3.45 -24.42 -0.99
C PRO A 188 4.04 -25.67 -1.66
N LYS A 189 4.01 -26.80 -0.95
CA LYS A 189 4.45 -28.07 -1.53
C LYS A 189 3.58 -28.40 -2.75
N ASN A 190 4.22 -28.88 -3.82
CA ASN A 190 3.59 -29.27 -5.09
C ASN A 190 3.07 -28.14 -5.98
N THR A 191 3.41 -26.87 -5.72
CA THR A 191 3.23 -25.81 -6.73
C THR A 191 4.33 -25.90 -7.78
N ASP A 192 3.95 -25.97 -9.06
CA ASP A 192 4.87 -25.80 -10.19
C ASP A 192 4.62 -24.43 -10.83
N CYS A 193 5.51 -23.47 -10.54
CA CYS A 193 5.47 -22.13 -11.12
C CYS A 193 6.24 -22.01 -12.44
N SER A 194 6.71 -23.13 -13.01
CA SER A 194 7.46 -23.15 -14.27
C SER A 194 6.57 -23.18 -15.52
N GLN A 195 5.27 -23.45 -15.34
CA GLN A 195 4.29 -23.56 -16.43
C GLN A 195 3.12 -22.61 -16.19
N SER A 196 2.51 -22.13 -17.28
CA SER A 196 1.33 -21.27 -17.21
C SER A 196 0.12 -22.02 -16.68
N CYS A 197 -0.78 -21.32 -15.97
CA CYS A 197 -2.03 -21.91 -15.54
C CYS A 197 -2.92 -22.32 -16.71
N PRO A 198 -3.62 -23.48 -16.60
CA PRO A 198 -4.64 -23.83 -17.57
C PRO A 198 -5.69 -22.70 -17.61
N LYS A 199 -6.10 -22.32 -18.83
CA LYS A 199 -7.25 -21.44 -19.03
C LYS A 199 -8.54 -22.24 -18.98
#